data_AF-A0A933SCU0-F1
#
_entry.id   AF-A0A933SCU0-F1
#
_cell.length_a   1.000
_cell.length_b   1.000
_cell.length_c   1.000
_cell.angle_alpha   90.00
_cell.angle_beta   90.00
_cell.angle_gamma   90.00
#
_symmetry.space_group_name_H-M   'P 1'
#
loop_
_entity.id
_entity.type
_entity.pdbx_description
1 polymer ?
#
loop_
_entity_poly.entity_id
_entity_poly.type
_entity_poly.pdbx_seq_one_letter_code
_entity_poly.pdbx_strand_id
1 'polypeptide(L)'
;MNERPLEAPELIALVHRVFAPTKADTRLALLVDLPDPALGDHPGWAARRAMAAQWAALLREHRDTLGLNTRLFVYRNAGTNNADLPPTMQPASPDAMPADASALDATRAVPTAEVVATHSILIAPTELSATAPLKLLARTHGFRAATMPGFAPSMIPALRLDYGEVRRRVRAIQALLDRADRAELAFVVDGRDTHALTLDLRHRTAHASDGVIDVPGTAGNVPSGEAYIVPYEGEIAGDPSGTCGTLPVQFGDAVAYFHIEGNRAVRVSGEAPAAAEHAAWLEREPAYGNIAELGLGVLADFGVKPVGEILLDEKLGLHVAFGRSDHFGGQVGAAAFSHAGAVVHIDRVYLPELQPRVIPRAVDLVFAGGSRYALMRDGAYVDGVFSA
;
A
#
# COMPACT_ATOMS: atom_id res chain seq x y z
N MET A 1 -4.94 14.12 -14.74
CA MET A 1 -3.98 15.08 -14.13
C MET A 1 -2.68 15.06 -14.90
N ASN A 2 -1.79 16.05 -14.74
CA ASN A 2 -0.54 16.13 -15.50
C ASN A 2 0.52 15.14 -14.98
N GLU A 3 0.98 14.23 -15.83
CA GLU A 3 2.02 13.21 -15.54
C GLU A 3 3.45 13.74 -15.70
N ARG A 4 3.63 15.04 -15.97
CA ARG A 4 4.97 15.62 -16.10
C ARG A 4 5.82 15.32 -14.86
N PRO A 5 7.14 15.16 -15.03
CA PRO A 5 8.09 15.05 -13.93
C PRO A 5 7.88 16.15 -12.87
N LEU A 6 8.21 15.85 -11.62
CA LEU A 6 8.23 16.85 -10.55
C LEU A 6 9.35 17.86 -10.80
N GLU A 7 9.02 19.14 -10.74
CA GLU A 7 10.05 20.18 -10.70
C GLU A 7 10.65 20.28 -9.28
N ALA A 8 11.82 20.91 -9.16
CA ALA A 8 12.49 21.06 -7.87
C ALA A 8 11.60 21.63 -6.74
N PRO A 9 10.80 22.71 -6.94
CA PRO A 9 9.91 23.20 -5.87
C PRO A 9 8.87 22.17 -5.43
N GLU A 10 8.35 21.36 -6.36
CA GLU A 10 7.36 20.34 -6.05
C GLU A 10 7.99 19.18 -5.27
N LEU A 11 9.19 18.76 -5.67
CA LEU A 11 9.93 17.68 -5.01
C LEU A 11 10.42 18.10 -3.61
N ILE A 12 10.90 19.33 -3.44
CA ILE A 12 11.23 19.89 -2.12
C ILE A 12 9.97 19.95 -1.25
N ALA A 13 8.87 20.46 -1.77
CA ALA A 13 7.61 20.52 -1.03
C ALA A 13 7.12 19.12 -0.64
N LEU A 14 7.29 18.11 -1.50
CA LEU A 14 6.99 16.72 -1.17
C LEU A 14 7.83 16.25 0.04
N VAL A 15 9.15 16.48 0.05
CA VAL A 15 10.00 16.11 1.19
C VAL A 15 9.54 16.79 2.48
N HIS A 16 9.21 18.08 2.43
CA HIS A 16 8.73 18.79 3.62
C HIS A 16 7.36 18.30 4.10
N ARG A 17 6.41 18.06 3.19
CA ARG A 17 5.08 17.56 3.54
C ARG A 17 5.12 16.15 4.13
N VAL A 18 5.92 15.27 3.52
CA VAL A 18 5.99 13.86 3.95
C VAL A 18 6.78 13.74 5.25
N PHE A 19 7.94 14.39 5.38
CA PHE A 19 8.86 14.09 6.48
C PHE A 19 8.92 15.14 7.58
N ALA A 20 8.39 16.36 7.35
CA ALA A 20 8.58 17.51 8.23
C ALA A 20 10.04 17.62 8.76
N PRO A 21 11.06 17.79 7.88
CA PRO A 21 12.46 17.85 8.30
C PRO A 21 12.69 18.94 9.34
N THR A 22 13.50 18.61 10.35
CA THR A 22 13.95 19.49 11.42
C THR A 22 15.40 19.92 11.18
N LYS A 23 15.92 20.85 11.98
CA LYS A 23 17.35 21.22 11.91
C LYS A 23 18.32 20.08 12.28
N ALA A 24 17.83 19.01 12.92
CA ALA A 24 18.62 17.83 13.21
C ALA A 24 18.77 16.91 11.98
N ASP A 25 17.87 17.06 11.00
CA ASP A 25 17.97 16.34 9.74
C ASP A 25 18.99 17.02 8.83
N THR A 26 19.99 16.25 8.40
CA THR A 26 21.10 16.81 7.60
C THR A 26 21.34 16.05 6.30
N ARG A 27 20.78 14.83 6.17
CA ARG A 27 21.06 13.91 5.06
C ARG A 27 19.80 13.15 4.65
N LEU A 28 19.58 13.10 3.35
CA LEU A 28 18.53 12.32 2.69
C LEU A 28 19.19 11.30 1.75
N ALA A 29 18.72 10.06 1.74
CA ALA A 29 19.15 9.07 0.75
C ALA A 29 17.99 8.65 -0.17
N LEU A 30 18.25 8.63 -1.47
CA LEU A 30 17.45 7.87 -2.42
C LEU A 30 18.02 6.46 -2.56
N LEU A 31 17.18 5.44 -2.41
CA LEU A 31 17.54 4.03 -2.50
C LEU A 31 16.87 3.41 -3.73
N VAL A 32 17.67 2.83 -4.63
CA VAL A 32 17.18 2.29 -5.91
C VAL A 32 17.69 0.86 -6.07
N ASP A 33 16.80 -0.09 -6.31
CA ASP A 33 17.18 -1.45 -6.65
C ASP A 33 17.50 -1.59 -8.14
N LEU A 34 18.36 -2.56 -8.45
CA LEU A 34 18.82 -2.84 -9.81
C LEU A 34 18.34 -4.22 -10.29
N PRO A 35 18.00 -4.34 -11.59
CA PRO A 35 17.73 -5.62 -12.21
C PRO A 35 18.97 -6.52 -12.17
N ASP A 36 18.74 -7.81 -12.34
CA ASP A 36 19.79 -8.80 -12.46
C ASP A 36 19.33 -9.92 -13.41
N PRO A 37 20.18 -10.94 -13.70
CA PRO A 37 19.80 -12.03 -14.60
C PRO A 37 18.58 -12.85 -14.15
N ALA A 38 18.20 -12.81 -12.87
CA ALA A 38 17.10 -13.61 -12.34
C ALA A 38 15.74 -12.95 -12.59
N LEU A 39 15.63 -11.62 -12.40
CA LEU A 39 14.38 -10.89 -12.62
C LEU A 39 14.30 -10.17 -13.97
N GLY A 40 15.43 -9.88 -14.60
CA GLY A 40 15.49 -9.09 -15.83
C GLY A 40 15.08 -7.63 -15.62
N ASP A 41 15.31 -6.80 -16.63
CA ASP A 41 14.87 -5.40 -16.64
C ASP A 41 13.63 -5.23 -17.51
N HIS A 42 12.86 -4.16 -17.28
CA HIS A 42 11.71 -3.79 -18.11
C HIS A 42 11.55 -2.26 -18.17
N PRO A 43 10.76 -1.73 -19.12
CA PRO A 43 10.65 -0.28 -19.32
C PRO A 43 10.20 0.50 -18.07
N GLY A 44 9.31 -0.08 -17.26
CA GLY A 44 8.84 0.52 -16.00
C GLY A 44 9.97 0.68 -14.97
N TRP A 45 10.77 -0.36 -14.75
CA TRP A 45 11.90 -0.30 -13.83
C TRP A 45 12.99 0.67 -14.33
N ALA A 46 13.32 0.64 -15.62
CA ALA A 46 14.25 1.59 -16.21
C ALA A 46 13.78 3.05 -16.04
N ALA A 47 12.49 3.33 -16.30
CA ALA A 47 11.90 4.66 -16.10
C ALA A 47 11.95 5.10 -14.63
N ARG A 48 11.70 4.18 -13.69
CA ARG A 48 11.80 4.45 -12.25
C ARG A 48 13.23 4.80 -11.83
N ARG A 49 14.24 4.08 -12.33
CA ARG A 49 15.66 4.38 -12.06
C ARG A 49 16.06 5.75 -12.63
N ALA A 50 15.62 6.08 -13.85
CA ALA A 50 15.87 7.39 -14.46
C ALA A 50 15.20 8.54 -13.66
N MET A 51 13.96 8.33 -13.22
CA MET A 51 13.23 9.28 -12.37
C MET A 51 13.95 9.50 -11.03
N ALA A 52 14.39 8.43 -10.36
CA ALA A 52 15.13 8.53 -9.10
C ALA A 52 16.46 9.28 -9.27
N ALA A 53 17.17 9.05 -10.38
CA ALA A 53 18.37 9.81 -10.72
C ALA A 53 18.06 11.31 -10.90
N GLN A 54 17.00 11.64 -11.65
CA GLN A 54 16.54 13.03 -11.82
C GLN A 54 16.20 13.68 -10.47
N TRP A 55 15.45 12.99 -9.60
CA TRP A 55 15.10 13.49 -8.27
C TRP A 55 16.35 13.75 -7.41
N ALA A 56 17.32 12.83 -7.44
CA ALA A 56 18.57 13.00 -6.73
C ALA A 56 19.37 14.21 -7.26
N ALA A 57 19.40 14.44 -8.58
CA ALA A 57 20.06 15.61 -9.18
C ALA A 57 19.40 16.91 -8.73
N LEU A 58 18.07 17.02 -8.88
CA LEU A 58 17.30 18.21 -8.48
C LEU A 58 17.46 18.54 -6.99
N LEU A 59 17.35 17.54 -6.11
CA LEU A 59 17.49 17.75 -4.67
C LEU A 59 18.93 18.14 -4.28
N ARG A 60 19.95 17.65 -5.00
CA ARG A 60 21.35 18.04 -4.77
C ARG A 60 21.63 19.47 -5.21
N GLU A 61 21.09 19.87 -6.36
CA GLU A 61 21.23 21.23 -6.89
C GLU A 61 20.60 22.26 -5.95
N HIS A 62 19.44 21.92 -5.36
CA HIS A 62 18.70 22.80 -4.46
C HIS A 62 18.88 22.49 -2.96
N ARG A 63 20.03 21.94 -2.57
CA ARG A 63 20.32 21.53 -1.18
C ARG A 63 20.16 22.66 -0.16
N ASP A 64 20.45 23.91 -0.55
CA ASP A 64 20.42 25.05 0.38
C ASP A 64 18.97 25.43 0.72
N THR A 65 18.04 25.28 -0.24
CA THR A 65 16.60 25.44 -0.01
C THR A 65 16.02 24.24 0.75
N LEU A 66 16.45 23.03 0.42
CA LEU A 66 16.00 21.79 1.05
C LEU A 66 16.48 21.65 2.51
N GLY A 67 17.68 22.17 2.81
CA GLY A 67 18.35 21.99 4.10
C GLY A 67 18.96 20.60 4.32
N LEU A 68 18.99 19.74 3.29
CA LEU A 68 19.47 18.36 3.38
C LEU A 68 20.51 18.05 2.31
N ASN A 69 21.51 17.25 2.67
CA ASN A 69 22.45 16.68 1.71
C ASN A 69 21.91 15.39 1.12
N THR A 70 21.58 15.40 -0.16
CA THR A 70 21.00 14.24 -0.85
C THR A 70 22.06 13.31 -1.42
N ARG A 71 22.01 12.03 -1.06
CA ARG A 71 22.81 10.94 -1.62
C ARG A 71 21.93 9.94 -2.37
N LEU A 72 22.50 9.27 -3.37
CA LEU A 72 21.83 8.25 -4.17
C LEU A 72 22.61 6.96 -4.01
N PHE A 73 21.91 5.90 -3.65
CA PHE A 73 22.47 4.58 -3.48
C PHE A 73 21.71 3.60 -4.38
N VAL A 74 22.48 2.71 -4.99
CA VAL A 74 21.96 1.60 -5.79
C VAL A 74 22.35 0.28 -5.14
N TYR A 75 21.52 -0.75 -5.28
CA TYR A 75 21.78 -2.07 -4.73
C TYR A 75 21.17 -3.18 -5.59
N ARG A 76 21.71 -4.39 -5.50
CA ARG A 76 21.11 -5.57 -6.13
C ARG A 76 19.72 -5.80 -5.52
N ASN A 77 18.69 -5.98 -6.33
CA ASN A 77 17.35 -6.27 -5.84
C ASN A 77 17.31 -7.44 -4.83
N ALA A 78 16.30 -7.45 -3.95
CA ALA A 78 16.17 -8.43 -2.88
C ALA A 78 15.60 -9.79 -3.33
N GLY A 79 15.38 -10.00 -4.62
CA GLY A 79 14.82 -11.21 -5.22
C GLY A 79 13.29 -11.35 -5.10
N THR A 80 12.68 -10.83 -4.02
CA THR A 80 11.21 -10.78 -3.87
C THR A 80 10.76 -9.57 -3.04
N ASN A 81 9.47 -9.24 -3.13
CA ASN A 81 8.85 -8.19 -2.33
C ASN A 81 9.02 -8.46 -0.84
N ASN A 82 9.40 -7.43 -0.08
CA ASN A 82 9.56 -7.45 1.38
C ASN A 82 10.63 -8.41 1.93
N ALA A 83 11.52 -8.95 1.08
CA ALA A 83 12.72 -9.64 1.54
C ALA A 83 13.73 -8.66 2.17
N ASP A 84 14.68 -9.21 2.95
CA ASP A 84 15.74 -8.42 3.57
C ASP A 84 16.55 -7.65 2.51
N LEU A 85 16.87 -6.38 2.82
CA LEU A 85 17.78 -5.59 1.99
C LEU A 85 19.17 -6.24 1.97
N PRO A 86 19.91 -6.17 0.84
CA PRO A 86 21.26 -6.70 0.79
C PRO A 86 22.16 -6.02 1.83
N PRO A 87 23.24 -6.69 2.28
CA PRO A 87 24.11 -6.17 3.32
C PRO A 87 24.88 -4.91 2.91
N THR A 88 24.99 -4.65 1.60
CA THR A 88 25.74 -3.53 1.04
C THR A 88 24.96 -2.81 -0.07
N MET A 89 25.21 -1.51 -0.19
CA MET A 89 24.75 -0.63 -1.27
C MET A 89 25.95 0.08 -1.90
N GLN A 90 25.78 0.70 -3.06
CA GLN A 90 26.83 1.48 -3.72
C GLN A 90 26.39 2.92 -3.96
N PRO A 91 27.17 3.94 -3.60
CA PRO A 91 26.91 5.32 -4.00
C PRO A 91 26.91 5.47 -5.53
N ALA A 92 25.89 6.11 -6.07
CA ALA A 92 25.73 6.38 -7.50
C ALA A 92 25.69 7.88 -7.82
N SER A 93 26.09 8.20 -9.05
CA SER A 93 25.86 9.52 -9.65
C SER A 93 24.58 9.47 -10.50
N PRO A 94 23.72 10.49 -10.45
CA PRO A 94 22.58 10.62 -11.36
C PRO A 94 22.95 10.43 -12.83
N ASP A 95 24.13 10.93 -13.25
CA ASP A 95 24.60 10.85 -14.64
C ASP A 95 25.25 9.51 -15.01
N ALA A 96 25.40 8.61 -14.04
CA ALA A 96 26.10 7.33 -14.21
C ALA A 96 25.40 6.20 -13.42
N MET A 97 24.11 6.02 -13.68
CA MET A 97 23.33 4.92 -13.11
C MET A 97 23.75 3.58 -13.74
N PRO A 98 24.05 2.54 -12.93
CA PRO A 98 24.29 1.21 -13.46
C PRO A 98 23.04 0.67 -14.19
N ALA A 99 23.28 -0.05 -15.29
CA ALA A 99 22.20 -0.70 -16.02
C ALA A 99 21.54 -1.81 -15.17
N ASP A 100 22.37 -2.61 -14.50
CA ASP A 100 21.99 -3.76 -13.68
C ASP A 100 22.99 -4.01 -12.54
N ALA A 101 22.69 -4.99 -11.69
CA ALA A 101 23.46 -5.33 -10.50
C ALA A 101 24.83 -5.98 -10.78
N SER A 102 25.13 -6.40 -12.02
CA SER A 102 26.45 -6.92 -12.40
C SER A 102 27.48 -5.80 -12.57
N ALA A 103 27.03 -4.57 -12.81
CA ALA A 103 27.88 -3.38 -12.89
C ALA A 103 28.22 -2.76 -11.52
N LEU A 104 27.81 -3.41 -10.42
CA LEU A 104 28.21 -3.01 -9.07
C LEU A 104 29.67 -3.40 -8.80
N ASP A 105 30.43 -2.45 -8.26
CA ASP A 105 31.84 -2.57 -7.89
C ASP A 105 31.95 -2.78 -6.38
N ALA A 106 32.38 -3.98 -5.99
CA ALA A 106 32.53 -4.36 -4.59
C ALA A 106 33.49 -3.43 -3.80
N THR A 107 34.45 -2.77 -4.46
CA THR A 107 35.38 -1.84 -3.80
C THR A 107 34.71 -0.51 -3.41
N ARG A 108 33.55 -0.21 -3.98
CA ARG A 108 32.74 0.98 -3.71
C ARG A 108 31.52 0.69 -2.81
N ALA A 109 31.37 -0.55 -2.38
CA ALA A 109 30.27 -0.99 -1.54
C ALA A 109 30.36 -0.35 -0.14
N VAL A 110 29.21 0.09 0.37
CA VAL A 110 29.01 0.65 1.70
C VAL A 110 28.00 -0.23 2.44
N PRO A 111 28.21 -0.55 3.73
CA PRO A 111 27.24 -1.33 4.49
C PRO A 111 25.86 -0.66 4.52
N THR A 112 24.79 -1.42 4.28
CA THR A 112 23.41 -0.90 4.38
C THR A 112 23.14 -0.30 5.76
N ALA A 113 23.67 -0.93 6.82
CA ALA A 113 23.60 -0.43 8.18
C ALA A 113 24.22 0.97 8.35
N GLU A 114 25.31 1.28 7.64
CA GLU A 114 25.93 2.61 7.65
C GLU A 114 25.05 3.63 6.91
N VAL A 115 24.50 3.25 5.75
CA VAL A 115 23.60 4.12 4.98
C VAL A 115 22.41 4.54 5.84
N VAL A 116 21.71 3.57 6.44
CA VAL A 116 20.50 3.86 7.24
C VAL A 116 20.79 4.53 8.58
N ALA A 117 21.99 4.34 9.16
CA ALA A 117 22.38 5.03 10.38
C ALA A 117 22.81 6.49 10.15
N THR A 118 23.23 6.84 8.93
CA THR A 118 23.76 8.16 8.60
C THR A 118 22.78 9.08 7.88
N HIS A 119 21.61 8.58 7.48
CA HIS A 119 20.57 9.35 6.78
C HIS A 119 19.27 9.29 7.57
N SER A 120 18.75 10.45 7.99
CA SER A 120 17.52 10.52 8.78
C SER A 120 16.24 10.44 7.95
N ILE A 121 16.37 10.62 6.62
CA ILE A 121 15.27 10.51 5.66
C ILE A 121 15.71 9.61 4.49
N LEU A 122 14.87 8.62 4.16
CA LEU A 122 15.06 7.72 3.02
C LEU A 122 13.85 7.81 2.08
N ILE A 123 14.11 7.81 0.78
CA ILE A 123 13.09 7.67 -0.27
C ILE A 123 13.49 6.50 -1.14
N ALA A 124 12.65 5.47 -1.24
CA ALA A 124 12.96 4.22 -1.93
C ALA A 124 11.99 3.96 -3.09
N PRO A 125 12.22 4.57 -4.27
CA PRO A 125 11.51 4.22 -5.50
C PRO A 125 12.12 2.94 -6.09
N THR A 126 11.55 1.79 -5.74
CA THR A 126 12.10 0.46 -6.04
C THR A 126 11.14 -0.36 -6.90
N GLU A 127 11.64 -1.38 -7.59
CA GLU A 127 10.80 -2.41 -8.21
C GLU A 127 10.19 -3.29 -7.13
N LEU A 128 11.03 -3.88 -6.28
CA LEU A 128 10.59 -4.74 -5.19
C LEU A 128 10.31 -3.91 -3.93
N SER A 129 9.24 -4.24 -3.21
CA SER A 129 8.88 -3.55 -1.98
C SER A 129 9.93 -3.71 -0.90
N ALA A 130 10.53 -2.59 -0.51
CA ALA A 130 11.43 -2.48 0.64
C ALA A 130 10.68 -2.08 1.93
N THR A 131 9.34 -2.15 1.94
CA THR A 131 8.53 -1.58 3.02
C THR A 131 8.73 -2.32 4.34
N ALA A 132 8.62 -3.65 4.36
CA ALA A 132 8.85 -4.43 5.58
C ALA A 132 10.28 -4.29 6.14
N PRO A 133 11.37 -4.49 5.35
CA PRO A 133 12.73 -4.36 5.91
C PRO A 133 13.03 -2.92 6.36
N LEU A 134 12.56 -1.89 5.64
CA LEU A 134 12.76 -0.51 6.07
C LEU A 134 11.95 -0.16 7.32
N LYS A 135 10.75 -0.73 7.53
CA LYS A 135 10.01 -0.58 8.81
C LYS A 135 10.81 -1.14 9.98
N LEU A 136 11.45 -2.31 9.84
CA LEU A 136 12.28 -2.91 10.89
C LEU A 136 13.54 -2.09 11.18
N LEU A 137 14.25 -1.69 10.12
CA LEU A 137 15.46 -0.87 10.24
C LEU A 137 15.14 0.53 10.78
N ALA A 138 14.01 1.13 10.41
CA ALA A 138 13.59 2.44 10.91
C ALA A 138 13.43 2.39 12.43
N ARG A 139 12.72 1.40 12.97
CA ARG A 139 12.57 1.22 14.42
C ARG A 139 13.90 1.09 15.15
N THR A 140 14.91 0.52 14.49
CA THR A 140 16.24 0.29 15.06
C THR A 140 17.15 1.52 14.97
N HIS A 141 17.09 2.26 13.86
CA HIS A 141 18.03 3.35 13.54
C HIS A 141 17.43 4.75 13.62
N GLY A 142 16.11 4.88 13.78
CA GLY A 142 15.41 6.16 13.98
C GLY A 142 15.19 7.00 12.72
N PHE A 143 15.52 6.52 11.52
CA PHE A 143 15.22 7.24 10.27
C PHE A 143 13.72 7.21 9.94
N ARG A 144 13.32 8.04 8.98
CA ARG A 144 11.99 8.04 8.36
C ARG A 144 12.11 7.61 6.90
N ALA A 145 11.21 6.76 6.40
CA ALA A 145 11.32 6.27 5.03
C ALA A 145 9.99 6.27 4.26
N ALA A 146 10.00 6.85 3.05
CA ALA A 146 8.95 6.67 2.06
C ALA A 146 9.35 5.55 1.09
N THR A 147 8.52 4.51 1.00
CA THR A 147 8.73 3.39 0.08
C THR A 147 7.73 3.46 -1.08
N MET A 148 8.22 3.24 -2.30
CA MET A 148 7.43 3.44 -3.53
C MET A 148 7.63 2.24 -4.47
N PRO A 149 7.24 1.01 -4.05
CA PRO A 149 7.36 -0.19 -4.88
C PRO A 149 6.55 -0.08 -6.16
N GLY A 150 7.12 -0.50 -7.28
CA GLY A 150 6.42 -0.45 -8.56
C GLY A 150 6.20 0.98 -9.08
N PHE A 151 6.57 2.03 -8.33
CA PHE A 151 6.14 3.40 -8.64
C PHE A 151 6.45 3.81 -10.07
N ALA A 152 5.43 4.34 -10.74
CA ALA A 152 5.47 4.71 -12.15
C ALA A 152 5.19 6.21 -12.34
N PRO A 153 5.65 6.83 -13.43
CA PRO A 153 5.37 8.24 -13.72
C PRO A 153 3.88 8.62 -13.69
N SER A 154 3.00 7.68 -14.07
CA SER A 154 1.54 7.85 -14.00
C SER A 154 1.01 8.11 -12.59
N MET A 155 1.78 7.78 -11.54
CA MET A 155 1.45 8.03 -10.14
C MET A 155 1.89 9.41 -9.64
N ILE A 156 2.73 10.15 -10.38
CA ILE A 156 3.22 11.48 -9.97
C ILE A 156 2.09 12.45 -9.60
N PRO A 157 0.93 12.48 -10.30
CA PRO A 157 -0.21 13.30 -9.88
C PRO A 157 -0.60 13.14 -8.41
N ALA A 158 -0.54 11.92 -7.85
CA ALA A 158 -0.88 11.67 -6.45
C ALA A 158 0.10 12.36 -5.48
N LEU A 159 1.37 12.55 -5.88
CA LEU A 159 2.37 13.27 -5.09
C LEU A 159 2.14 14.79 -5.02
N ARG A 160 1.31 15.32 -5.93
CA ARG A 160 0.95 16.75 -6.00
C ARG A 160 -0.25 17.13 -5.15
N LEU A 161 -0.93 16.14 -4.57
CA LEU A 161 -2.10 16.39 -3.74
C LEU A 161 -1.76 17.18 -2.48
N ASP A 162 -2.80 17.78 -1.87
CA ASP A 162 -2.69 18.37 -0.55
C ASP A 162 -2.71 17.25 0.51
N TYR A 163 -1.52 16.88 0.98
CA TYR A 163 -1.37 15.82 1.99
C TYR A 163 -1.97 16.22 3.34
N GLY A 164 -2.18 17.51 3.61
CA GLY A 164 -2.90 17.97 4.79
C GLY A 164 -4.38 17.57 4.71
N GLU A 165 -5.01 17.81 3.57
CA GLU A 165 -6.40 17.41 3.33
C GLU A 165 -6.54 15.89 3.20
N VAL A 166 -5.62 15.20 2.52
CA VAL A 166 -5.59 13.72 2.48
C VAL A 166 -5.50 13.17 3.91
N ARG A 167 -4.57 13.68 4.72
CA ARG A 167 -4.42 13.29 6.13
C ARG A 167 -5.69 13.52 6.91
N ARG A 168 -6.31 14.68 6.78
CA ARG A 168 -7.55 15.00 7.49
C ARG A 168 -8.66 14.00 7.17
N ARG A 169 -8.87 13.68 5.88
CA ARG A 169 -9.88 12.71 5.44
C ARG A 169 -9.59 11.28 5.93
N VAL A 170 -8.34 10.84 5.77
CA VAL A 170 -7.90 9.51 6.26
C VAL A 170 -8.11 9.38 7.76
N ARG A 171 -7.72 10.39 8.55
CA ARG A 171 -7.89 10.38 10.01
C ARG A 171 -9.35 10.40 10.44
N ALA A 172 -10.22 11.08 9.69
CA ALA A 172 -11.67 11.04 9.94
C ALA A 172 -12.23 9.62 9.76
N ILE A 173 -11.81 8.91 8.71
CA ILE A 173 -12.20 7.50 8.49
C ILE A 173 -11.63 6.61 9.61
N GLN A 174 -10.34 6.76 9.93
CA GLN A 174 -9.69 6.01 11.01
C GLN A 174 -10.49 6.13 12.32
N ALA A 175 -10.85 7.36 12.72
CA ALA A 175 -11.61 7.61 13.95
C ALA A 175 -13.01 6.97 13.95
N LEU A 176 -13.64 6.81 12.79
CA LEU A 176 -14.90 6.09 12.65
C LEU A 176 -14.68 4.58 12.78
N LEU A 177 -13.66 4.02 12.10
CA LEU A 177 -13.33 2.60 12.16
C LEU A 177 -12.93 2.16 13.58
N ASP A 178 -12.14 2.95 14.30
CA ASP A 178 -11.71 2.67 15.68
C ASP A 178 -12.87 2.48 16.66
N ARG A 179 -14.07 2.97 16.31
CA ARG A 179 -15.28 2.89 17.14
C ARG A 179 -16.28 1.84 16.64
N ALA A 180 -16.09 1.31 15.44
CA ALA A 180 -17.04 0.41 14.80
C ALA A 180 -16.87 -1.02 15.32
N ASP A 181 -17.99 -1.67 15.64
CA ASP A 181 -18.00 -3.11 15.94
C ASP A 181 -17.99 -3.92 14.65
N ARG A 182 -18.55 -3.38 13.57
CA ARG A 182 -18.58 -4.03 12.25
C ARG A 182 -18.78 -3.05 11.11
N ALA A 183 -18.37 -3.46 9.92
CA ALA A 183 -18.76 -2.84 8.66
C ALA A 183 -19.75 -3.77 7.92
N GLU A 184 -20.87 -3.22 7.47
CA GLU A 184 -21.85 -3.92 6.64
C GLU A 184 -21.79 -3.36 5.22
N LEU A 185 -21.39 -4.21 4.27
CA LEU A 185 -21.19 -3.87 2.87
C LEU A 185 -22.29 -4.52 2.04
N ALA A 186 -22.91 -3.74 1.15
CA ALA A 186 -23.82 -4.24 0.13
C ALA A 186 -23.23 -3.99 -1.25
N PHE A 187 -23.28 -5.01 -2.10
CA PHE A 187 -22.79 -4.98 -3.47
C PHE A 187 -23.95 -5.26 -4.44
N VAL A 188 -23.93 -4.61 -5.60
CA VAL A 188 -24.83 -4.91 -6.71
C VAL A 188 -23.99 -5.32 -7.91
N VAL A 189 -24.28 -6.51 -8.46
CA VAL A 189 -23.64 -7.05 -9.67
C VAL A 189 -24.58 -6.88 -10.85
N ASP A 190 -24.06 -6.35 -11.96
CA ASP A 190 -24.78 -6.08 -13.21
C ASP A 190 -26.10 -5.31 -13.03
N GLY A 191 -26.13 -4.43 -12.02
CA GLY A 191 -27.30 -3.63 -11.67
C GLY A 191 -28.49 -4.40 -11.11
N ARG A 192 -28.35 -5.70 -10.80
CA ARG A 192 -29.46 -6.58 -10.44
C ARG A 192 -29.21 -7.43 -9.19
N ASP A 193 -28.13 -8.20 -9.18
CA ASP A 193 -27.90 -9.19 -8.12
C ASP A 193 -27.28 -8.54 -6.90
N THR A 194 -27.92 -8.68 -5.73
CA THR A 194 -27.46 -8.04 -4.50
C THR A 194 -26.77 -9.05 -3.59
N HIS A 195 -25.59 -8.69 -3.11
CA HIS A 195 -24.80 -9.48 -2.16
C HIS A 195 -24.44 -8.63 -0.95
N ALA A 196 -24.25 -9.27 0.20
CA ALA A 196 -23.89 -8.60 1.44
C ALA A 196 -22.68 -9.28 2.08
N LEU A 197 -21.79 -8.47 2.65
CA LEU A 197 -20.67 -8.90 3.46
C LEU A 197 -20.67 -8.11 4.76
N THR A 198 -20.61 -8.80 5.88
CA THR A 198 -20.33 -8.20 7.18
C THR A 198 -18.89 -8.47 7.54
N LEU A 199 -18.14 -7.44 7.92
CA LEU A 199 -16.80 -7.53 8.46
C LEU A 199 -16.84 -7.20 9.95
N ASP A 200 -16.37 -8.12 10.79
CA ASP A 200 -16.25 -7.90 12.23
C ASP A 200 -15.02 -7.04 12.52
N LEU A 201 -15.22 -5.91 13.20
CA LEU A 201 -14.16 -4.94 13.50
C LEU A 201 -13.83 -4.87 15.00
N ARG A 202 -14.50 -5.69 15.83
CA ARG A 202 -14.23 -5.76 17.27
C ARG A 202 -12.77 -6.10 17.54
N HIS A 203 -12.24 -5.68 18.69
CA HIS A 203 -10.87 -6.03 19.14
C HIS A 203 -9.74 -5.56 18.20
N ARG A 204 -10.03 -4.62 17.31
CA ARG A 204 -9.09 -4.10 16.31
C ARG A 204 -9.04 -2.58 16.37
N THR A 205 -7.95 -2.03 15.86
CA THR A 205 -7.75 -0.60 15.69
C THR A 205 -7.38 -0.34 14.24
N ALA A 206 -7.90 0.74 13.68
CA ALA A 206 -7.59 1.14 12.34
C ALA A 206 -6.22 1.83 12.27
N HIS A 207 -5.61 1.74 11.10
CA HIS A 207 -4.37 2.40 10.75
C HIS A 207 -4.64 3.48 9.71
N ALA A 208 -3.96 4.61 9.86
CA ALA A 208 -3.95 5.67 8.87
C ALA A 208 -2.67 5.60 8.04
N SER A 209 -2.83 5.39 6.74
CA SER A 209 -1.80 5.64 5.73
C SER A 209 -2.12 7.01 5.14
N ASP A 210 -1.63 8.06 5.81
CA ASP A 210 -1.97 9.47 5.52
C ASP A 210 -0.89 10.23 4.74
N GLY A 211 0.17 9.54 4.33
CA GLY A 211 1.26 10.09 3.54
C GLY A 211 2.28 10.92 4.30
N VAL A 212 2.15 11.00 5.63
CA VAL A 212 3.08 11.76 6.47
C VAL A 212 3.82 10.82 7.42
N ILE A 213 5.14 10.92 7.35
CA ILE A 213 6.14 10.07 7.99
C ILE A 213 7.07 11.01 8.75
N ASP A 214 6.51 11.77 9.69
CA ASP A 214 7.19 12.82 10.47
C ASP A 214 7.81 12.29 11.77
N VAL A 215 7.38 11.13 12.25
CA VAL A 215 7.87 10.48 13.48
C VAL A 215 9.12 9.64 13.21
N PRO A 216 10.26 9.89 13.88
CA PRO A 216 11.45 9.04 13.79
C PRO A 216 11.16 7.55 14.01
N GLY A 217 11.78 6.70 13.21
CA GLY A 217 11.61 5.25 13.28
C GLY A 217 10.38 4.69 12.57
N THR A 218 9.79 5.48 11.67
CA THR A 218 8.63 5.08 10.86
C THR A 218 8.98 4.93 9.38
N ALA A 219 8.28 4.01 8.71
CA ALA A 219 8.36 3.86 7.27
C ALA A 219 6.98 3.52 6.72
N GLY A 220 6.65 4.05 5.54
CA GLY A 220 5.33 3.91 4.93
C GLY A 220 5.36 4.16 3.43
N ASN A 221 4.27 3.78 2.77
CA ASN A 221 4.15 3.93 1.33
C ASN A 221 3.86 5.38 0.94
N VAL A 222 4.40 5.78 -0.20
CA VAL A 222 4.04 7.03 -0.88
C VAL A 222 3.87 6.69 -2.38
N PRO A 223 2.76 7.06 -3.05
CA PRO A 223 1.59 7.77 -2.55
C PRO A 223 0.85 7.00 -1.45
N SER A 224 0.04 7.74 -0.70
CA SER A 224 -0.70 7.27 0.46
C SER A 224 -2.05 8.00 0.46
N GLY A 225 -3.00 7.57 1.27
CA GLY A 225 -4.34 8.15 1.26
C GLY A 225 -5.44 7.16 1.54
N GLU A 226 -5.29 6.32 2.56
CA GLU A 226 -6.35 5.42 3.02
C GLU A 226 -6.33 5.29 4.54
N ALA A 227 -7.47 4.90 5.10
CA ALA A 227 -7.50 4.23 6.39
C ALA A 227 -7.84 2.75 6.17
N TYR A 228 -7.21 1.86 6.92
CA TYR A 228 -7.45 0.43 6.83
C TYR A 228 -7.54 -0.23 8.21
N ILE A 229 -8.22 -1.37 8.28
CA ILE A 229 -8.37 -2.17 9.49
C ILE A 229 -8.41 -3.65 9.12
N VAL A 230 -7.70 -4.48 9.88
CA VAL A 230 -7.78 -5.94 9.73
C VAL A 230 -9.06 -6.40 10.44
N PRO A 231 -10.01 -7.08 9.77
CA PRO A 231 -11.16 -7.65 10.45
C PRO A 231 -10.76 -8.64 11.55
N TYR A 232 -11.58 -8.76 12.59
CA TYR A 232 -11.36 -9.69 13.67
C TYR A 232 -11.40 -11.14 13.15
N GLU A 233 -10.37 -11.92 13.45
CA GLU A 233 -10.18 -13.26 12.85
C GLU A 233 -10.73 -14.38 13.74
N GLY A 234 -11.27 -14.05 14.92
CA GLY A 234 -11.89 -15.02 15.82
C GLY A 234 -10.89 -15.72 16.75
N GLU A 235 -9.74 -15.09 17.03
CA GLU A 235 -8.68 -15.73 17.81
C GLU A 235 -8.92 -15.79 19.33
N ILE A 236 -9.94 -15.10 19.86
CA ILE A 236 -10.30 -15.13 21.28
C ILE A 236 -11.21 -16.34 21.55
N ALA A 237 -10.79 -17.21 22.46
CA ALA A 237 -11.54 -18.41 22.82
C ALA A 237 -12.96 -18.08 23.31
N GLY A 238 -13.97 -18.66 22.65
CA GLY A 238 -15.38 -18.42 22.97
C GLY A 238 -16.01 -17.18 22.33
N ASP A 239 -15.25 -16.40 21.55
CA ASP A 239 -15.73 -15.23 20.81
C ASP A 239 -15.33 -15.36 19.32
N PRO A 240 -16.10 -16.11 18.50
CA PRO A 240 -15.78 -16.30 17.09
C PRO A 240 -15.95 -14.99 16.30
N SER A 241 -15.25 -14.90 15.16
CA SER A 241 -15.44 -13.79 14.22
C SER A 241 -16.87 -13.78 13.66
N GLY A 242 -17.47 -12.60 13.64
CA GLY A 242 -18.74 -12.31 12.98
C GLY A 242 -18.60 -12.02 11.48
N THR A 243 -17.39 -12.08 10.90
CA THR A 243 -17.19 -11.82 9.48
C THR A 243 -17.85 -12.92 8.64
N CYS A 244 -18.86 -12.58 7.85
CA CYS A 244 -19.60 -13.51 7.01
C CYS A 244 -20.34 -12.85 5.84
N GLY A 245 -20.67 -13.65 4.82
CA GLY A 245 -21.50 -13.21 3.68
C GLY A 245 -20.91 -13.62 2.33
N THR A 246 -21.11 -12.79 1.32
CA THR A 246 -20.62 -13.04 -0.03
C THR A 246 -19.92 -11.80 -0.58
N LEU A 247 -18.64 -11.95 -0.95
CA LEU A 247 -17.86 -10.92 -1.63
C LEU A 247 -17.81 -11.20 -3.14
N PRO A 248 -18.47 -10.41 -3.98
CA PRO A 248 -18.28 -10.48 -5.43
C PRO A 248 -16.96 -9.81 -5.84
N VAL A 249 -16.21 -10.44 -6.73
CA VAL A 249 -14.96 -9.93 -7.31
C VAL A 249 -14.96 -10.18 -8.80
N GLN A 250 -14.68 -9.14 -9.58
CA GLN A 250 -14.58 -9.24 -11.04
C GLN A 250 -13.14 -9.59 -11.48
N PHE A 251 -13.04 -10.52 -12.43
CA PHE A 251 -11.81 -10.99 -13.07
C PHE A 251 -11.97 -10.95 -14.58
N GLY A 252 -11.41 -9.93 -15.22
CA GLY A 252 -11.68 -9.66 -16.64
C GLY A 252 -13.18 -9.50 -16.87
N ASP A 253 -13.75 -10.34 -17.73
CA ASP A 253 -15.19 -10.32 -18.01
C ASP A 253 -16.02 -11.19 -17.06
N ALA A 254 -15.40 -11.97 -16.16
CA ALA A 254 -16.09 -12.91 -15.28
C ALA A 254 -16.28 -12.36 -13.85
N VAL A 255 -17.37 -12.72 -13.16
CA VAL A 255 -17.55 -12.43 -11.72
C VAL A 255 -17.51 -13.71 -10.89
N ALA A 256 -16.65 -13.73 -9.87
CA ALA A 256 -16.59 -14.77 -8.86
C ALA A 256 -17.16 -14.27 -7.52
N TYR A 257 -17.80 -15.16 -6.78
CA TYR A 257 -18.48 -14.91 -5.51
C TYR A 257 -17.81 -15.75 -4.41
N PHE A 258 -17.10 -15.07 -3.51
CA PHE A 258 -16.44 -15.70 -2.37
C PHE A 258 -17.43 -15.77 -1.20
N HIS A 259 -17.79 -16.97 -0.77
CA HIS A 259 -18.66 -17.21 0.39
C HIS A 259 -17.80 -17.26 1.64
N ILE A 260 -18.07 -16.35 2.57
CA ILE A 260 -17.23 -16.08 3.73
C ILE A 260 -17.95 -16.49 5.00
N GLU A 261 -17.24 -17.25 5.84
CA GLU A 261 -17.70 -17.69 7.16
C GLU A 261 -16.52 -17.61 8.13
N GLY A 262 -16.72 -16.98 9.30
CA GLY A 262 -15.70 -16.88 10.34
C GLY A 262 -14.38 -16.26 9.84
N ASN A 263 -14.47 -15.16 9.10
CA ASN A 263 -13.34 -14.44 8.51
C ASN A 263 -12.60 -15.16 7.37
N ARG A 264 -13.15 -16.24 6.82
CA ARG A 264 -12.50 -17.01 5.75
C ARG A 264 -13.45 -17.27 4.60
N ALA A 265 -12.98 -17.10 3.38
CA ALA A 265 -13.63 -17.69 2.22
C ALA A 265 -13.59 -19.22 2.35
N VAL A 266 -14.76 -19.86 2.32
CA VAL A 266 -14.91 -21.32 2.42
C VAL A 266 -15.36 -21.95 1.11
N ARG A 267 -15.86 -21.14 0.18
CA ARG A 267 -16.32 -21.58 -1.15
C ARG A 267 -16.25 -20.42 -2.14
N VAL A 268 -16.01 -20.75 -3.40
CA VAL A 268 -16.13 -19.81 -4.52
C VAL A 268 -17.19 -20.33 -5.50
N SER A 269 -18.07 -19.47 -5.98
CA SER A 269 -19.00 -19.76 -7.09
C SER A 269 -18.95 -18.62 -8.11
N GLY A 270 -19.69 -18.75 -9.21
CA GLY A 270 -19.79 -17.69 -10.23
C GLY A 270 -19.38 -18.17 -11.61
N GLU A 271 -18.88 -17.24 -12.41
CA GLU A 271 -18.59 -17.46 -13.82
C GLU A 271 -17.21 -18.10 -14.01
N ALA A 272 -17.15 -19.13 -14.87
CA ALA A 272 -15.91 -19.78 -15.25
C ALA A 272 -15.18 -18.96 -16.35
N PRO A 273 -13.83 -19.02 -16.41
CA PRO A 273 -12.95 -19.88 -15.60
C PRO A 273 -12.63 -19.31 -14.22
N ALA A 274 -12.81 -18.00 -13.99
CA ALA A 274 -12.35 -17.32 -12.78
C ALA A 274 -12.84 -17.97 -11.47
N ALA A 275 -14.14 -18.27 -11.36
CA ALA A 275 -14.67 -18.91 -10.15
C ALA A 275 -14.07 -20.30 -9.89
N ALA A 276 -13.82 -21.09 -10.94
CA ALA A 276 -13.25 -22.42 -10.83
C ALA A 276 -11.76 -22.36 -10.44
N GLU A 277 -11.01 -21.43 -11.04
CA GLU A 277 -9.59 -21.21 -10.71
C GLU A 277 -9.42 -20.78 -9.26
N HIS A 278 -10.24 -19.84 -8.79
CA HIS A 278 -10.19 -19.38 -7.41
C HIS A 278 -10.70 -20.42 -6.40
N ALA A 279 -11.67 -21.27 -6.77
CA ALA A 279 -12.06 -22.42 -5.96
C ALA A 279 -10.89 -23.41 -5.80
N ALA A 280 -10.22 -23.76 -6.90
CA ALA A 280 -9.08 -24.67 -6.89
C ALA A 280 -7.88 -24.09 -6.13
N TRP A 281 -7.65 -22.77 -6.22
CA TRP A 281 -6.63 -22.11 -5.42
C TRP A 281 -6.99 -22.14 -3.94
N LEU A 282 -8.22 -21.80 -3.56
CA LEU A 282 -8.67 -21.85 -2.16
C LEU A 282 -8.51 -23.25 -1.55
N GLU A 283 -8.79 -24.30 -2.31
CA GLU A 283 -8.59 -25.69 -1.86
C GLU A 283 -7.11 -26.01 -1.62
N ARG A 284 -6.24 -25.58 -2.54
CA ARG A 284 -4.79 -25.83 -2.45
C ARG A 284 -4.10 -24.97 -1.39
N GLU A 285 -4.59 -23.75 -1.16
CA GLU A 285 -4.01 -22.77 -0.25
C GLU A 285 -5.10 -22.08 0.58
N PRO A 286 -5.63 -22.74 1.63
CA PRO A 286 -6.72 -22.17 2.44
C PRO A 286 -6.37 -20.82 3.09
N ALA A 287 -5.10 -20.56 3.38
CA ALA A 287 -4.66 -19.28 3.96
C ALA A 287 -4.90 -18.09 3.03
N TYR A 288 -4.94 -18.28 1.71
CA TYR A 288 -5.35 -17.25 0.76
C TYR A 288 -6.78 -16.77 1.04
N GLY A 289 -7.67 -17.63 1.54
CA GLY A 289 -9.06 -17.29 1.80
C GLY A 289 -9.30 -16.36 3.00
N ASN A 290 -8.29 -16.05 3.82
CA ASN A 290 -8.46 -15.16 4.98
C ASN A 290 -8.83 -13.74 4.54
N ILE A 291 -9.81 -13.10 5.19
CA ILE A 291 -10.08 -11.67 4.98
C ILE A 291 -9.07 -10.87 5.79
N ALA A 292 -8.12 -10.25 5.08
CA ALA A 292 -6.93 -9.66 5.67
C ALA A 292 -7.05 -8.17 5.94
N GLU A 293 -7.91 -7.45 5.22
CA GLU A 293 -8.04 -6.00 5.33
C GLU A 293 -9.38 -5.50 4.82
N LEU A 294 -9.95 -4.51 5.51
CA LEU A 294 -10.86 -3.52 4.95
C LEU A 294 -10.08 -2.22 4.78
N GLY A 295 -9.94 -1.74 3.54
CA GLY A 295 -9.29 -0.47 3.26
C GLY A 295 -10.22 0.52 2.58
N LEU A 296 -10.00 1.79 2.89
CA LEU A 296 -10.84 2.91 2.51
C LEU A 296 -9.96 4.08 2.04
N GLY A 297 -9.64 4.04 0.75
CA GLY A 297 -8.91 5.07 0.03
C GLY A 297 -9.73 6.33 -0.23
N VAL A 298 -9.06 7.49 -0.28
CA VAL A 298 -9.70 8.80 -0.51
C VAL A 298 -9.23 9.50 -1.78
N LEU A 299 -8.26 8.93 -2.50
CA LEU A 299 -7.58 9.62 -3.59
C LEU A 299 -8.45 9.82 -4.85
N ALA A 300 -9.47 8.98 -5.08
CA ALA A 300 -10.38 9.18 -6.21
C ALA A 300 -11.17 10.50 -6.12
N ASP A 301 -11.54 10.93 -4.91
CA ASP A 301 -12.24 12.21 -4.67
C ASP A 301 -11.39 13.43 -5.04
N PHE A 302 -10.06 13.27 -5.12
CA PHE A 302 -9.14 14.30 -5.59
C PHE A 302 -8.90 14.23 -7.12
N GLY A 303 -9.64 13.37 -7.83
CA GLY A 303 -9.54 13.19 -9.27
C GLY A 303 -8.40 12.27 -9.71
N VAL A 304 -7.79 11.52 -8.78
CA VAL A 304 -6.82 10.46 -9.13
C VAL A 304 -7.57 9.28 -9.76
N LYS A 305 -6.98 8.70 -10.79
CA LYS A 305 -7.52 7.57 -11.54
C LYS A 305 -6.61 6.36 -11.37
N PRO A 306 -7.17 5.14 -11.47
CA PRO A 306 -6.36 3.93 -11.39
C PRO A 306 -5.37 3.86 -12.55
N VAL A 307 -4.19 3.33 -12.24
CA VAL A 307 -3.07 3.21 -13.20
C VAL A 307 -2.64 1.75 -13.40
N GLY A 308 -3.32 0.79 -12.75
CA GLY A 308 -3.00 -0.62 -12.83
C GLY A 308 -1.90 -1.05 -11.86
N GLU A 309 -1.64 -0.25 -10.84
CA GLU A 309 -0.58 -0.48 -9.86
C GLU A 309 -1.17 -0.39 -8.45
N ILE A 310 -1.11 -1.50 -7.71
CA ILE A 310 -1.78 -1.63 -6.41
C ILE A 310 -1.35 -0.54 -5.42
N LEU A 311 -0.06 -0.15 -5.43
CA LEU A 311 0.47 0.93 -4.57
C LEU A 311 -0.40 2.21 -4.61
N LEU A 312 -0.92 2.57 -5.79
CA LEU A 312 -1.81 3.72 -5.95
C LEU A 312 -3.27 3.31 -5.89
N ASP A 313 -3.64 2.25 -6.60
CA ASP A 313 -5.04 1.93 -6.88
C ASP A 313 -5.80 1.60 -5.59
N GLU A 314 -5.16 0.97 -4.60
CA GLU A 314 -5.76 0.70 -3.28
C GLU A 314 -6.09 2.00 -2.52
N LYS A 315 -5.36 3.10 -2.76
CA LYS A 315 -5.61 4.41 -2.12
C LYS A 315 -6.80 5.16 -2.72
N LEU A 316 -7.42 4.64 -3.77
CA LEU A 316 -8.46 5.35 -4.51
C LEU A 316 -9.86 5.19 -3.90
N GLY A 317 -10.16 4.09 -3.22
CA GLY A 317 -11.51 3.81 -2.75
C GLY A 317 -11.61 2.59 -1.83
N LEU A 318 -12.78 1.97 -1.79
CA LEU A 318 -13.00 0.75 -1.01
C LEU A 318 -12.18 -0.41 -1.59
N HIS A 319 -11.47 -1.14 -0.74
CA HIS A 319 -10.95 -2.46 -1.05
C HIS A 319 -11.13 -3.45 0.10
N VAL A 320 -11.17 -4.73 -0.27
CA VAL A 320 -11.14 -5.84 0.69
C VAL A 320 -9.98 -6.75 0.28
N ALA A 321 -9.08 -7.03 1.22
CA ALA A 321 -7.91 -7.84 0.95
C ALA A 321 -8.07 -9.30 1.39
N PHE A 322 -7.41 -10.19 0.67
CA PHE A 322 -7.29 -11.61 0.98
C PHE A 322 -5.87 -11.97 1.42
N GLY A 323 -5.71 -12.96 2.30
CA GLY A 323 -4.45 -13.62 2.62
C GLY A 323 -3.82 -13.18 3.95
N ARG A 324 -2.52 -12.83 3.91
CA ARG A 324 -1.69 -12.57 5.08
C ARG A 324 -2.07 -11.26 5.78
N SER A 325 -2.20 -11.28 7.10
CA SER A 325 -2.68 -10.15 7.92
C SER A 325 -1.81 -9.82 9.14
N ASP A 326 -0.88 -10.69 9.55
CA ASP A 326 -0.03 -10.52 10.75
C ASP A 326 0.76 -9.19 10.79
N HIS A 327 1.25 -8.72 9.64
CA HIS A 327 1.96 -7.44 9.55
C HIS A 327 1.06 -6.19 9.67
N PHE A 328 -0.26 -6.38 9.63
CA PHE A 328 -1.28 -5.34 9.75
C PHE A 328 -2.09 -5.46 11.05
N GLY A 329 -1.79 -6.45 11.90
CA GLY A 329 -2.47 -6.67 13.19
C GLY A 329 -3.39 -7.89 13.26
N GLY A 330 -3.42 -8.75 12.24
CA GLY A 330 -4.10 -10.05 12.25
C GLY A 330 -3.24 -11.20 12.80
N GLN A 331 -3.70 -12.43 12.60
CA GLN A 331 -3.04 -13.66 13.07
C GLN A 331 -2.51 -14.53 11.92
N VAL A 332 -3.05 -14.39 10.71
CA VAL A 332 -2.60 -15.17 9.55
C VAL A 332 -1.24 -14.65 9.07
N GLY A 333 -0.18 -15.33 9.51
CA GLY A 333 1.20 -15.08 9.09
C GLY A 333 1.69 -16.02 8.00
N ALA A 334 2.95 -15.83 7.58
CA ALA A 334 3.57 -16.61 6.49
C ALA A 334 3.55 -18.14 6.74
N ALA A 335 3.62 -18.57 8.00
CA ALA A 335 3.59 -19.98 8.38
C ALA A 335 2.22 -20.67 8.14
N ALA A 336 1.16 -19.90 7.90
CA ALA A 336 -0.14 -20.46 7.53
C ALA A 336 -0.21 -20.91 6.07
N PHE A 337 0.73 -20.43 5.24
CA PHE A 337 0.80 -20.78 3.81
C PHE A 337 1.67 -22.01 3.59
N SER A 338 1.41 -22.75 2.51
CA SER A 338 2.12 -23.99 2.19
C SER A 338 3.63 -23.81 1.95
N HIS A 339 4.04 -22.65 1.43
CA HIS A 339 5.44 -22.27 1.26
C HIS A 339 5.59 -20.74 1.07
N ALA A 340 6.82 -20.22 1.15
CA ALA A 340 7.10 -18.78 1.05
C ALA A 340 6.54 -18.13 -0.22
N GLY A 341 6.65 -18.81 -1.38
CA GLY A 341 6.09 -18.33 -2.65
C GLY A 341 4.56 -18.35 -2.76
N ALA A 342 3.85 -18.98 -1.81
CA ALA A 342 2.38 -18.99 -1.76
C ALA A 342 1.82 -17.87 -0.88
N VAL A 343 2.68 -17.20 -0.10
CA VAL A 343 2.29 -16.09 0.77
C VAL A 343 1.83 -14.92 -0.08
N VAL A 344 0.57 -14.53 0.12
CA VAL A 344 -0.06 -13.43 -0.62
C VAL A 344 -0.80 -12.49 0.32
N HIS A 345 -0.89 -11.23 -0.08
CA HIS A 345 -1.84 -10.24 0.39
C HIS A 345 -2.40 -9.58 -0.88
N ILE A 346 -3.72 -9.67 -1.10
CA ILE A 346 -4.33 -9.32 -2.39
C ILE A 346 -5.51 -8.38 -2.19
N ASP A 347 -5.30 -7.12 -2.53
CA ASP A 347 -6.30 -6.06 -2.50
C ASP A 347 -7.27 -6.16 -3.68
N ARG A 348 -8.57 -6.24 -3.38
CA ARG A 348 -9.64 -6.14 -4.37
C ARG A 348 -10.26 -4.76 -4.30
N VAL A 349 -9.80 -3.87 -5.18
CA VAL A 349 -10.22 -2.46 -5.23
C VAL A 349 -11.51 -2.28 -6.03
N TYR A 350 -12.52 -1.70 -5.40
CA TYR A 350 -13.85 -1.47 -5.98
C TYR A 350 -13.96 -0.07 -6.56
N LEU A 351 -13.61 0.05 -7.84
CA LEU A 351 -13.82 1.25 -8.67
C LEU A 351 -14.51 0.86 -9.98
N PRO A 352 -15.34 1.73 -10.57
CA PRO A 352 -15.95 1.47 -11.88
C PRO A 352 -14.94 1.14 -12.97
N GLU A 353 -13.75 1.75 -12.94
CA GLU A 353 -12.70 1.51 -13.92
C GLU A 353 -11.97 0.17 -13.75
N LEU A 354 -12.04 -0.46 -12.57
CA LEU A 354 -11.36 -1.73 -12.26
C LEU A 354 -12.32 -2.92 -12.22
N GLN A 355 -13.52 -2.72 -11.66
CA GLN A 355 -14.56 -3.75 -11.49
C GLN A 355 -15.93 -3.20 -11.94
N PRO A 356 -16.12 -2.84 -13.22
CA PRO A 356 -17.32 -2.15 -13.72
C PRO A 356 -18.63 -2.90 -13.50
N ARG A 357 -18.60 -4.23 -13.33
CA ARG A 357 -19.78 -5.05 -13.08
C ARG A 357 -20.20 -5.07 -11.61
N VAL A 358 -19.33 -4.64 -10.69
CA VAL A 358 -19.55 -4.77 -9.24
C VAL A 358 -19.56 -3.39 -8.58
N ILE A 359 -20.74 -2.95 -8.16
CA ILE A 359 -20.93 -1.66 -7.50
C ILE A 359 -21.03 -1.87 -5.98
N PRO A 360 -20.14 -1.29 -5.16
CA PRO A 360 -20.35 -1.22 -3.71
C PRO A 360 -21.49 -0.23 -3.43
N ARG A 361 -22.71 -0.77 -3.40
CA ARG A 361 -23.96 -0.03 -3.21
C ARG A 361 -23.99 0.71 -1.89
N ALA A 362 -23.53 0.09 -0.82
CA ALA A 362 -23.48 0.70 0.51
C ALA A 362 -22.31 0.17 1.33
N VAL A 363 -21.71 1.07 2.11
CA VAL A 363 -20.83 0.72 3.23
C VAL A 363 -21.37 1.44 4.45
N ASP A 364 -21.81 0.68 5.45
CA ASP A 364 -22.28 1.18 6.74
C ASP A 364 -21.37 0.71 7.85
N LEU A 365 -20.98 1.62 8.74
CA LEU A 365 -20.34 1.26 10.00
C LEU A 365 -21.41 1.11 11.07
N VAL A 366 -21.31 0.07 11.88
CA VAL A 366 -22.18 -0.12 13.04
C VAL A 366 -21.36 -0.07 14.30
N PHE A 367 -21.71 0.87 15.18
CA PHE A 367 -21.03 1.08 16.46
C PHE A 367 -21.67 0.25 17.58
N ALA A 368 -20.97 0.18 18.71
CA ALA A 368 -21.51 -0.37 19.95
C ALA A 368 -22.89 0.23 20.29
N GLY A 369 -23.85 -0.65 20.59
CA GLY A 369 -25.26 -0.28 20.80
C GLY A 369 -26.12 -0.23 19.53
N GLY A 370 -25.54 -0.51 18.36
CA GLY A 370 -26.28 -0.75 17.12
C GLY A 370 -26.58 0.50 16.28
N SER A 371 -26.09 1.67 16.68
CA SER A 371 -26.20 2.88 15.85
C SER A 371 -25.40 2.71 14.55
N ARG A 372 -26.01 3.08 13.43
CA ARG A 372 -25.43 2.97 12.09
C ARG A 372 -24.91 4.32 11.59
N TYR A 373 -23.80 4.30 10.88
CA TYR A 373 -23.24 5.44 10.17
C TYR A 373 -23.07 5.07 8.69
N ALA A 374 -23.80 5.76 7.82
CA ALA A 374 -23.64 5.62 6.38
C ALA A 374 -22.31 6.23 5.97
N LEU A 375 -21.37 5.41 5.49
CA LEU A 375 -20.04 5.87 5.09
C LEU A 375 -19.95 6.10 3.59
N MET A 376 -20.39 5.12 2.79
CA MET A 376 -20.38 5.20 1.33
C MET A 376 -21.71 4.76 0.73
N ARG A 377 -22.07 5.37 -0.41
CA ARG A 377 -23.19 4.98 -1.26
C ARG A 377 -22.75 4.99 -2.72
N ASP A 378 -23.10 3.93 -3.45
CA ASP A 378 -22.80 3.78 -4.87
C ASP A 378 -21.31 4.07 -5.21
N GLY A 379 -20.40 3.58 -4.36
CA GLY A 379 -18.95 3.75 -4.52
C GLY A 379 -18.36 5.11 -4.14
N ALA A 380 -19.16 6.05 -3.63
CA ALA A 380 -18.68 7.36 -3.18
C ALA A 380 -18.90 7.56 -1.67
N TYR A 381 -18.04 8.33 -1.01
CA TYR A 381 -18.28 8.79 0.36
C TYR A 381 -19.54 9.66 0.42
N VAL A 382 -20.34 9.50 1.47
CA VAL A 382 -21.52 10.36 1.65
C VAL A 382 -21.14 11.78 2.05
N ASP A 383 -21.98 12.74 1.69
CA ASP A 383 -21.78 14.14 2.07
C ASP A 383 -21.67 14.28 3.60
N GLY A 384 -20.72 15.09 4.06
CA GLY A 384 -20.51 15.35 5.48
C GLY A 384 -19.52 14.43 6.18
N VAL A 385 -19.09 13.30 5.59
CA VAL A 385 -18.10 12.38 6.20
C VAL A 385 -16.82 13.11 6.61
N PHE A 386 -16.40 14.06 5.78
CA PHE A 386 -15.20 14.85 6.00
C PHE A 386 -15.50 16.28 6.47
N SER A 387 -16.64 16.57 7.08
CA SER A 387 -16.99 17.94 7.53
C SER A 387 -16.71 18.20 9.01
N ALA A 388 -16.23 17.20 9.75
CA ALA A 388 -15.88 17.29 11.16
C ALA A 388 -14.44 17.77 11.40
#